data_AF-A0A2C1DX96-F1
#
_entry.id   AF-A0A2C1DX96-F1
#
_cell.length_a   1.000
_cell.length_b   1.000
_cell.length_c   1.000
_cell.angle_alpha   90.00
_cell.angle_beta   90.00
_cell.angle_gamma   90.00
#
_symmetry.space_group_name_H-M   'P 1'
#
loop_
_entity.id
_entity.type
_entity.pdbx_description
1 polymer ?
#
loop_
_entity_poly.entity_id
_entity_poly.type
_entity_poly.pdbx_seq_one_letter_code
_entity_poly.pdbx_strand_id
1 'polypeptide(L)' 'MTAYIAEVFATALLVILGNGVVANVHLRGAKGHKTGWMVIATGWGFAVGIPAVIFGGISGNHINPAFTIGLALNGK' A
#
# COMPACT_ATOMS: atom_id res chain seq x y z
N MET A 1 -17.83 9.53 7.76
CA MET A 1 -17.91 8.70 6.53
C MET A 1 -16.72 8.92 5.60
N THR A 2 -16.30 10.16 5.38
CA THR A 2 -15.15 10.49 4.51
C THR A 2 -13.87 9.74 4.85
N ALA A 3 -13.49 9.64 6.13
CA ALA A 3 -12.29 8.88 6.56
C ALA A 3 -12.35 7.39 6.18
N TYR A 4 -13.51 6.74 6.34
CA TYR A 4 -13.69 5.33 5.96
C TYR A 4 -13.58 5.12 4.45
N ILE A 5 -14.17 6.02 3.66
CA ILE A 5 -14.08 5.98 2.20
C ILE A 5 -12.63 6.19 1.76
N ALA A 6 -11.91 7.12 2.40
CA ALA A 6 -10.49 7.35 2.16
C ALA A 6 -9.66 6.09 2.45
N GLU A 7 -9.88 5.39 3.57
CA GLU A 7 -9.19 4.13 3.88
C GLU A 7 -9.45 3.02 2.84
N VAL A 8 -10.68 2.92 2.32
CA VAL A 8 -11.00 1.96 1.26
C VAL A 8 -10.21 2.26 -0.01
N PHE A 9 -10.21 3.51 -0.47
CA PHE A 9 -9.47 3.88 -1.69
C PHE A 9 -7.95 3.86 -1.50
N ALA A 10 -7.45 4.27 -0.34
CA ALA A 10 -6.04 4.21 0.01
C ALA A 10 -5.53 2.77 0.03
N THR A 11 -6.29 1.85 0.63
CA THR A 11 -5.96 0.41 0.64
C THR A 11 -6.07 -0.20 -0.76
N ALA A 12 -7.09 0.18 -1.56
CA ALA A 12 -7.19 -0.27 -2.94
C ALA A 12 -5.97 0.13 -3.78
N LEU A 13 -5.48 1.36 -3.59
CA LEU A 13 -4.28 1.86 -4.27
C LEU A 13 -3.02 1.11 -3.82
N LEU A 14 -2.86 0.88 -2.50
CA LEU A 14 -1.79 0.05 -1.94
C LEU A 14 -1.78 -1.34 -2.58
N VAL A 15 -2.93 -2.00 -2.65
CA VAL A 15 -3.07 -3.36 -3.19
C VAL A 15 -2.74 -3.40 -4.69
N ILE A 16 -3.30 -2.49 -5.48
CA ILE A 16 -3.05 -2.45 -6.93
C ILE A 16 -1.57 -2.20 -7.22
N LEU A 17 -0.94 -1.23 -6.54
CA LEU A 17 0.46 -0.90 -6.76
C LEU A 17 1.39 -2.00 -6.23
N GLY A 18 1.20 -2.45 -5.00
CA GLY A 18 2.03 -3.46 -4.35
C GLY A 18 1.97 -4.81 -5.05
N ASN A 19 0.75 -5.33 -5.28
CA ASN A 19 0.58 -6.60 -6.00
C ASN A 19 0.94 -6.45 -7.49
N GLY A 20 0.77 -5.27 -8.09
CA GLY A 20 1.21 -4.98 -9.45
C GLY A 20 2.73 -5.14 -9.61
N VAL A 21 3.52 -4.70 -8.63
CA VAL A 21 4.98 -4.92 -8.62
C VAL A 21 5.31 -6.41 -8.51
N VAL A 22 4.65 -7.14 -7.60
CA VAL A 22 4.86 -8.59 -7.45
C VAL A 22 4.50 -9.33 -8.74
N ALA A 23 3.39 -8.96 -9.38
CA ALA A 23 2.96 -9.49 -10.66
C ALA A 23 3.98 -9.18 -11.77
N ASN A 24 4.49 -7.95 -11.84
CA ASN A 24 5.52 -7.56 -12.80
C ASN A 24 6.81 -8.39 -12.66
N VAL A 25 7.17 -8.81 -11.45
CA VAL A 25 8.38 -9.61 -11.19
C VAL A 25 8.16 -11.10 -11.46
N HIS A 26 6.97 -11.64 -11.15
CA HIS A 26 6.74 -13.09 -11.18
C HIS A 26 6.00 -13.61 -12.42
N LEU A 27 5.12 -12.80 -13.04
CA LEU A 27 4.38 -13.25 -14.22
C LEU A 27 5.30 -13.35 -15.44
N ARG A 28 5.18 -14.47 -16.16
CA ARG A 28 5.87 -14.66 -17.43
C ARG A 28 5.31 -13.67 -18.46
N GLY A 29 6.19 -13.04 -19.24
CA GLY A 29 5.81 -12.02 -20.23
C GLY A 29 5.70 -10.60 -19.67
N ALA A 30 5.78 -10.40 -18.36
CA ALA A 30 5.94 -9.07 -17.79
C ALA A 30 7.37 -8.53 -18.03
N LYS A 31 7.50 -7.23 -18.26
CA LYS A 31 8.80 -6.59 -18.54
C LYS A 31 9.78 -6.71 -17.37
N GLY A 32 9.27 -6.79 -16.14
CA GLY A 32 10.09 -6.98 -14.95
C GLY A 32 10.35 -8.43 -14.56
N HIS A 33 10.03 -9.42 -15.41
CA HIS A 33 10.13 -10.82 -15.03
C HIS A 33 11.55 -11.19 -14.56
N LYS A 34 11.65 -11.81 -13.37
CA LYS A 34 12.92 -12.20 -12.71
C LYS A 34 13.89 -11.05 -12.38
N THR A 35 13.39 -9.83 -12.22
CA THR A 35 14.22 -8.69 -11.75
C THR A 35 14.55 -8.73 -10.25
N GLY A 36 13.92 -9.63 -9.48
CA GLY A 36 14.33 -9.98 -8.12
C GLY A 36 13.77 -9.09 -7.00
N TRP A 37 14.25 -9.34 -5.78
CA TRP A 37 13.69 -8.78 -4.54
C TRP A 37 13.79 -7.25 -4.45
N MET A 38 14.87 -6.65 -4.95
CA MET A 38 15.09 -5.20 -4.80
C MET A 38 13.98 -4.37 -5.48
N VAL A 39 13.49 -4.83 -6.63
CA VAL A 39 12.36 -4.22 -7.34
C VAL A 39 11.07 -4.34 -6.53
N ILE A 40 10.84 -5.51 -5.91
CA ILE A 40 9.67 -5.75 -5.05
C ILE A 40 9.72 -4.83 -3.82
N ALA A 41 10.83 -4.83 -3.09
CA ALA A 41 10.99 -4.04 -1.87
C ALA A 41 10.82 -2.54 -2.15
N THR A 42 11.49 -2.04 -3.19
CA THR A 42 11.41 -0.63 -3.58
C THR A 42 10.01 -0.26 -4.05
N GLY A 43 9.40 -1.11 -4.89
CA GLY A 43 8.05 -0.90 -5.41
C GLY A 43 6.99 -0.93 -4.31
N TRP A 44 7.09 -1.83 -3.33
CA TRP A 44 6.21 -1.84 -2.15
C TRP A 44 6.39 -0.61 -1.27
N GLY A 45 7.62 -0.11 -1.11
CA GLY A 45 7.88 1.15 -0.41
C GLY A 45 7.09 2.32 -1.03
N PHE A 46 7.11 2.43 -2.36
CA PHE A 46 6.28 3.41 -3.07
C PHE A 46 4.77 3.11 -2.98
N ALA A 47 4.37 1.83 -3.05
CA ALA A 47 2.97 1.43 -2.92
C ALA A 47 2.34 1.82 -1.58
N VAL A 48 3.14 1.87 -0.50
CA VAL A 48 2.73 2.40 0.81
C VAL A 48 2.79 3.93 0.84
N GLY A 49 3.87 4.52 0.33
CA GLY A 49 4.11 5.97 0.41
C GLY A 49 3.12 6.83 -0.40
N ILE A 50 2.72 6.38 -1.59
CA ILE A 50 1.79 7.12 -2.46
C ILE A 50 0.42 7.33 -1.79
N PRO A 51 -0.32 6.29 -1.35
CA PRO A 51 -1.57 6.49 -0.63
C PRO A 51 -1.39 7.26 0.68
N ALA A 52 -0.23 7.13 1.35
CA ALA A 52 0.07 7.92 2.55
C ALA A 52 0.06 9.43 2.30
N VAL A 53 0.69 9.88 1.21
CA VAL A 53 0.70 11.29 0.83
C VAL A 53 -0.69 11.77 0.39
N ILE A 54 -1.43 10.94 -0.34
CA ILE A 54 -2.74 11.31 -0.89
C ILE A 54 -3.82 11.39 0.21
N PHE A 55 -3.87 10.41 1.12
CA PHE A 55 -4.97 10.21 2.06
C PHE A 55 -4.63 10.52 3.52
N GLY A 56 -3.35 10.76 3.85
CA GLY A 56 -2.89 10.99 5.22
C GLY A 56 -3.64 12.10 5.96
N GLY A 57 -3.94 13.21 5.29
CA GLY A 57 -4.70 14.33 5.87
C GLY A 57 -6.21 14.08 6.04
N ILE A 58 -6.74 12.96 5.52
CA ILE A 58 -8.19 12.67 5.50
C ILE A 58 -8.55 11.60 6.52
N SER A 59 -7.77 10.51 6.59
CA SER A 59 -8.06 9.36 7.45
C SER A 59 -6.93 8.99 8.42
N GLY A 60 -5.80 9.70 8.40
CA GLY A 60 -4.60 9.30 9.14
C GLY A 60 -3.77 8.21 8.43
N ASN A 61 -4.17 7.80 7.21
CA ASN A 61 -3.53 6.77 6.40
C ASN A 61 -3.22 5.50 7.21
N HIS A 62 -4.28 4.84 7.68
CA HIS A 62 -4.07 3.60 8.41
C HIS A 62 -3.64 2.48 7.47
N ILE A 63 -4.39 2.28 6.38
CA ILE A 63 -4.17 1.37 5.24
C ILE A 63 -3.74 -0.06 5.61
N ASN A 64 -3.90 -0.40 6.88
CA ASN A 64 -3.43 -1.62 7.51
C ASN A 64 -4.21 -1.81 8.82
N PRO A 65 -4.96 -2.91 8.94
CA PRO A 65 -5.69 -3.23 10.17
C PRO A 65 -4.79 -3.35 11.40
N ALA A 66 -3.59 -3.91 11.27
CA ALA A 66 -2.65 -4.04 12.40
C ALA A 66 -2.17 -2.68 12.90
N PHE A 67 -1.94 -1.72 11.99
CA PHE A 67 -1.58 -0.36 12.37
C PHE A 67 -2.75 0.36 13.05
N THR A 68 -3.98 0.18 12.55
CA THR A 68 -5.20 0.69 13.19
C THR A 68 -5.36 0.19 14.62
N ILE A 69 -5.22 -1.12 14.81
CA ILE A 69 -5.31 -1.74 16.14
C ILE A 69 -4.18 -1.24 17.04
N GLY A 70 -2.96 -1.13 16.52
CA GLY A 70 -1.81 -0.61 17.26
C GLY A 70 -2.01 0.82 17.78
N LEU A 71 -2.58 1.70 16.94
CA LEU A 71 -2.93 3.07 17.35
C LEU A 71 -4.03 3.06 18.42
N ALA A 72 -5.09 2.28 18.22
CA ALA A 72 -6.18 2.17 19.18
C ALA A 72 -5.70 1.68 20.56
N LEU A 73 -4.80 0.69 20.59
CA LEU A 73 -4.19 0.19 21.82
C LEU A 73 -3.25 1.22 22.49
N ASN A 74 -2.67 2.12 21.70
CA ASN A 74 -1.83 3.21 22.18
C ASN A 74 -2.62 4.49 22.50
N GLY A 75 -3.95 4.43 22.50
CA GLY A 75 -4.82 5.57 22.79
C GLY A 75 -4.77 6.69 21.73
N LYS A 76 -4.50 6.33 20.48
CA LYS A 76 -4.42 7.24 19.32
C LYS A 76 -5.52 6.96 18.30
#